data_AF-K1SHY5-F1
#
_entry.id   AF-K1SHY5-F1
#
_cell.length_a   1.000
_cell.length_b   1.000
_cell.length_c   1.000
_cell.angle_alpha   90.00
_cell.angle_beta   90.00
_cell.angle_gamma   90.00
#
_symmetry.space_group_name_H-M   'P 1'
#
loop_
_entity.id
_entity.type
_entity.pdbx_description
1 polymer ?
#
loop_
_entity_poly.entity_id
_entity_poly.type
_entity_poly.pdbx_seq_one_letter_code
_entity_poly.pdbx_strand_id
1 'polypeptide(L)'
;YNKLVWSNQLTYKTTIQKDHNLDALVGYEIDSKYNDFLSGYATNFLTPIKNDIANGQTLESIDGSSKRSRMVSYITRLNYDYKNKYYLGGSYRMDGSSRLHRDNRWGSFWSVSGAWRIIEEDFMKPTSKWLTDLKLRASYGVNGTLPSDLYGYMGLTSLSGGYMENPALI
;
A
#
# COMPACT_ATOMS: atom_id res chain seq x y z
N TYR A 1 9.55 -7.07 -14.65
CA TYR A 1 8.58 -6.65 -13.59
C TYR A 1 8.59 -7.62 -12.42
N ASN A 2 9.04 -7.16 -11.26
CA ASN A 2 9.10 -7.92 -10.01
C ASN A 2 8.33 -7.18 -8.91
N LYS A 3 7.43 -7.89 -8.20
CA LYS A 3 6.71 -7.36 -7.03
C LYS A 3 6.92 -8.28 -5.84
N LEU A 4 7.31 -7.70 -4.71
CA LEU A 4 7.41 -8.35 -3.41
C LEU A 4 6.41 -7.70 -2.46
N VAL A 5 5.61 -8.53 -1.79
CA VAL A 5 4.79 -8.13 -0.65
C VAL A 5 5.15 -9.02 0.53
N TRP A 6 5.48 -8.42 1.66
CA TRP A 6 5.75 -9.14 2.90
C TRP A 6 4.91 -8.52 4.01
N SER A 7 4.23 -9.36 4.80
CA SER A 7 3.35 -8.92 5.88
C SER A 7 3.51 -9.84 7.07
N ASN A 8 3.63 -9.25 8.26
CA ASN A 8 3.60 -9.97 9.54
C ASN A 8 2.55 -9.30 10.43
N GLN A 9 1.73 -10.10 11.08
CA GLN A 9 0.67 -9.61 11.93
C GLN A 9 0.62 -10.46 13.20
N LEU A 10 0.56 -9.79 14.35
CA LEU A 10 0.31 -10.41 15.64
C LEU A 10 -1.07 -9.94 16.11
N THR A 11 -1.93 -10.91 16.42
CA THR A 11 -3.27 -10.64 16.94
C THR A 11 -3.42 -11.27 18.31
N TYR A 12 -3.96 -10.51 19.26
CA TYR A 12 -4.32 -10.95 20.59
C TYR A 12 -5.82 -10.78 20.77
N LYS A 13 -6.51 -11.87 21.13
CA LYS A 13 -7.95 -11.85 21.42
C LYS A 13 -8.17 -12.42 22.80
N THR A 14 -8.98 -11.73 23.61
CA THR A 14 -9.32 -12.20 24.95
C THR A 14 -10.72 -11.77 25.35
N THR A 15 -11.30 -12.53 26.27
CA THR A 15 -12.58 -12.23 26.90
C THR A 15 -12.36 -12.08 28.40
N ILE A 16 -12.65 -10.89 28.93
CA ILE A 16 -12.52 -10.56 30.35
C ILE A 16 -13.91 -10.62 30.99
N GLN A 17 -14.03 -11.32 32.12
CA GLN A 17 -15.28 -11.42 32.89
C GLN A 17 -16.53 -11.78 32.04
N LYS A 18 -16.34 -12.61 31.00
CA LYS A 18 -17.34 -13.11 30.04
C LYS A 18 -17.95 -12.08 29.07
N ASP A 19 -18.04 -10.82 29.48
CA ASP A 19 -18.79 -9.80 28.75
C ASP A 19 -17.91 -8.80 28.01
N HIS A 20 -16.61 -8.76 28.27
CA HIS A 20 -15.68 -7.80 27.67
C HIS A 20 -14.77 -8.51 26.67
N ASN A 21 -14.96 -8.27 25.39
CA ASN A 21 -14.11 -8.84 24.36
C ASN A 21 -13.14 -7.79 23.85
N LEU A 22 -11.87 -8.17 23.75
CA LEU A 22 -10.80 -7.33 23.22
C LEU A 22 -10.13 -8.05 22.04
N ASP A 23 -9.98 -7.36 20.92
CA ASP A 23 -9.22 -7.77 19.73
C ASP A 23 -8.18 -6.69 19.45
N ALA A 24 -6.92 -7.02 19.73
CA ALA A 24 -5.78 -6.17 19.44
C ALA A 24 -4.96 -6.78 18.31
N LEU A 25 -4.53 -5.95 17.37
CA LEU A 25 -3.66 -6.34 16.26
C LEU A 25 -2.55 -5.32 16.10
N VAL A 26 -1.32 -5.81 15.93
CA VAL A 26 -0.20 -5.03 15.42
C VAL A 26 0.37 -5.72 14.19
N GLY A 27 0.75 -4.95 13.18
CA GLY A 27 1.19 -5.48 11.91
C GLY A 27 2.28 -4.62 11.26
N TYR A 28 3.09 -5.27 10.45
CA TYR A 28 4.15 -4.67 9.66
C TYR A 28 4.09 -5.21 8.24
N GLU A 29 4.10 -4.30 7.26
CA GLU A 29 3.97 -4.63 5.84
C GLU A 29 5.04 -3.93 5.01
N ILE A 30 5.53 -4.60 3.97
CA ILE A 30 6.40 -4.05 2.95
C ILE A 30 5.82 -4.39 1.57
N ASP A 31 5.61 -3.36 0.74
CA ASP A 31 5.36 -3.51 -0.70
C ASP A 31 6.59 -2.97 -1.45
N SER A 32 7.19 -3.77 -2.32
CA SER A 32 8.32 -3.36 -3.16
C SER A 32 8.05 -3.77 -4.60
N LYS A 33 8.10 -2.80 -5.50
CA LYS A 33 7.95 -2.98 -6.94
C LYS A 33 9.22 -2.55 -7.65
N TYR A 34 9.65 -3.36 -8.59
CA TYR A 34 10.76 -3.09 -9.49
C TYR A 34 10.30 -3.39 -10.91
N ASN A 35 10.44 -2.41 -11.79
CA ASN A 35 10.15 -2.56 -13.21
C ASN A 35 11.38 -2.15 -13.99
N ASP A 36 11.80 -2.98 -14.91
CA ASP A 36 12.92 -2.81 -15.79
C ASP A 36 12.47 -3.02 -17.23
N PHE A 37 13.06 -2.24 -18.11
CA PHE A 37 12.83 -2.26 -19.53
C PHE A 37 14.17 -2.25 -20.22
N LEU A 38 14.31 -3.08 -21.25
CA LEU A 38 15.43 -3.11 -22.16
C LEU A 38 14.87 -3.34 -23.56
N SER A 39 15.34 -2.52 -24.49
CA SER A 39 15.06 -2.67 -25.91
C SER A 39 16.37 -2.54 -26.68
N GLY A 40 16.48 -3.27 -27.76
CA GLY A 40 17.55 -3.11 -28.72
C GLY A 40 16.99 -3.22 -30.12
N TYR A 41 17.55 -2.45 -31.03
CA TYR A 41 17.22 -2.48 -32.43
C TYR A 41 18.50 -2.69 -33.23
N ALA A 42 18.51 -3.74 -34.04
CA ALA A 42 19.62 -4.07 -34.92
C ALA A 42 19.08 -4.29 -36.33
N THR A 43 19.90 -3.97 -37.33
CA THR A 43 19.59 -4.06 -38.76
C THR A 43 20.71 -4.79 -39.50
N ASN A 44 20.54 -4.93 -40.83
CA ASN A 44 21.54 -5.54 -41.71
C ASN A 44 21.88 -6.99 -41.31
N PHE A 45 20.85 -7.85 -41.31
CA PHE A 45 21.00 -9.28 -41.04
C PHE A 45 21.43 -10.01 -42.32
N LEU A 46 22.38 -10.93 -42.20
CA LEU A 46 22.84 -11.78 -43.30
C LEU A 46 21.72 -12.69 -43.83
N THR A 47 20.80 -13.10 -42.97
CA THR A 47 19.69 -13.99 -43.32
C THR A 47 18.47 -13.72 -42.44
N PRO A 48 17.24 -13.75 -42.99
CA PRO A 48 16.01 -13.53 -42.20
C PRO A 48 15.69 -14.67 -41.22
N ILE A 49 16.37 -15.82 -41.36
CA ILE A 49 16.10 -17.03 -40.56
C ILE A 49 16.89 -17.01 -39.23
N LYS A 50 17.91 -16.14 -39.11
CA LYS A 50 18.69 -15.95 -37.88
C LYS A 50 18.54 -14.51 -37.39
N ASN A 51 17.37 -14.22 -36.83
CA ASN A 51 16.94 -12.88 -36.43
C ASN A 51 17.19 -12.55 -34.94
N ASP A 52 17.98 -13.36 -34.21
CA ASP A 52 18.44 -12.96 -32.88
C ASP A 52 19.19 -11.63 -32.98
N ILE A 53 18.93 -10.72 -32.04
CA ILE A 53 19.46 -9.35 -32.10
C ILE A 53 20.99 -9.28 -32.25
N ALA A 54 21.71 -10.25 -31.69
CA ALA A 54 23.18 -10.34 -31.77
C ALA A 54 23.70 -10.67 -33.18
N ASN A 55 22.84 -11.15 -34.08
CA ASN A 55 23.19 -11.49 -35.47
C ASN A 55 23.03 -10.32 -36.45
N GLY A 56 22.50 -9.17 -36.00
CA GLY A 56 22.44 -7.95 -36.81
C GLY A 56 23.82 -7.32 -36.91
N GLN A 57 24.28 -6.99 -38.12
CA GLN A 57 25.61 -6.40 -38.32
C GLN A 57 25.68 -4.96 -37.78
N THR A 58 24.55 -4.25 -37.79
CA THR A 58 24.48 -2.85 -37.38
C THR A 58 23.55 -2.72 -36.19
N LEU A 59 24.08 -2.24 -35.06
CA LEU A 59 23.29 -1.87 -33.90
C LEU A 59 22.81 -0.42 -34.08
N GLU A 60 21.50 -0.24 -34.19
CA GLU A 60 20.89 1.08 -34.42
C GLU A 60 20.64 1.81 -33.10
N SER A 61 20.08 1.10 -32.12
CA SER A 61 19.80 1.67 -30.81
C SER A 61 19.74 0.62 -29.71
N ILE A 62 20.06 1.08 -28.50
CA ILE A 62 19.79 0.39 -27.25
C ILE A 62 19.07 1.40 -26.37
N ASP A 63 17.96 0.99 -25.79
CA ASP A 63 17.21 1.77 -24.82
C ASP A 63 16.94 0.94 -23.57
N GLY A 64 16.86 1.60 -22.43
CA GLY A 64 16.62 0.92 -21.18
C GLY A 64 16.16 1.88 -20.10
N SER A 65 15.31 1.38 -19.21
CA SER A 65 14.92 2.13 -18.03
C SER A 65 14.65 1.21 -16.85
N SER A 66 14.78 1.74 -15.64
CA SER A 66 14.36 1.04 -14.44
C SER A 66 13.59 1.98 -13.51
N LYS A 67 12.60 1.43 -12.83
CA LYS A 67 11.70 2.12 -11.91
C LYS A 67 11.54 1.28 -10.66
N ARG A 68 11.68 1.89 -9.50
CA ARG A 68 11.51 1.21 -8.21
C ARG A 68 10.60 2.02 -7.30
N SER A 69 9.70 1.32 -6.61
CA SER A 69 8.92 1.90 -5.52
C SER A 69 8.89 0.93 -4.35
N ARG A 70 9.07 1.45 -3.14
CA ARG A 70 8.88 0.73 -1.89
C ARG A 70 7.95 1.51 -0.96
N MET A 71 7.10 0.77 -0.27
CA MET A 71 6.27 1.24 0.83
C MET A 71 6.49 0.34 2.04
N VAL A 72 6.58 0.95 3.22
CA VAL A 72 6.66 0.27 4.50
C VAL A 72 5.51 0.77 5.36
N SER A 73 4.80 -0.12 6.02
CA SER A 73 3.61 0.24 6.78
C SER A 73 3.61 -0.42 8.15
N TYR A 74 3.23 0.36 9.15
CA TYR A 74 2.92 -0.12 10.49
C TYR A 74 1.43 0.01 10.73
N ILE A 75 0.79 -1.05 11.20
CA ILE A 75 -0.65 -1.11 11.39
C ILE A 75 -0.92 -1.47 12.85
N THR A 76 -1.84 -0.77 13.49
CA THR A 76 -2.37 -1.12 14.80
C THR A 76 -3.88 -1.00 14.78
N ARG A 77 -4.56 -1.98 15.36
CA ARG A 77 -6.01 -1.99 15.49
C ARG A 77 -6.40 -2.47 16.87
N LEU A 78 -7.36 -1.79 17.47
CA LEU A 78 -7.97 -2.17 18.74
C LEU A 78 -9.48 -2.19 18.52
N ASN A 79 -10.10 -3.33 18.77
CA ASN A 79 -11.55 -3.44 18.85
C ASN A 79 -11.92 -3.93 20.24
N TYR A 80 -12.99 -3.37 20.75
CA TYR A 80 -13.57 -3.72 22.02
C TYR A 80 -15.07 -3.89 21.83
N ASP A 81 -15.63 -4.92 22.44
CA ASP A 81 -17.06 -5.03 22.59
C ASP A 81 -17.46 -5.39 24.01
N TYR A 82 -18.59 -4.84 24.42
CA TYR A 82 -19.21 -5.11 25.71
C TYR A 82 -20.57 -5.76 25.49
N LYS A 83 -20.74 -6.99 26.01
CA LYS A 83 -21.97 -7.80 25.94
C LYS A 83 -22.49 -7.99 24.52
N ASN A 84 -21.65 -7.88 23.50
CA ASN A 84 -22.06 -7.79 22.10
C ASN A 84 -23.09 -6.65 21.82
N LYS A 85 -23.23 -5.66 22.71
CA LYS A 85 -24.15 -4.53 22.54
C LYS A 85 -23.43 -3.29 22.06
N TYR A 86 -22.32 -2.95 22.72
CA TYR A 86 -21.53 -1.76 22.41
C TYR A 86 -20.22 -2.19 21.80
N TYR A 87 -19.89 -1.61 20.66
CA TYR A 87 -18.68 -1.87 19.91
C TYR A 87 -17.92 -0.57 19.79
N LEU A 88 -16.63 -0.61 20.11
CA LEU A 88 -15.70 0.48 19.89
C LEU A 88 -14.51 -0.06 19.10
N GLY A 89 -14.11 0.66 18.06
CA GLY A 89 -13.00 0.27 17.21
C GLY A 89 -12.12 1.47 16.92
N GLY A 90 -10.82 1.28 17.06
CA GLY A 90 -9.79 2.24 16.67
C GLY A 90 -8.77 1.56 15.76
N SER A 91 -8.32 2.28 14.74
CA SER A 91 -7.16 1.87 13.95
C SER A 91 -6.20 3.02 13.75
N TYR A 92 -4.93 2.68 13.65
CA TYR A 92 -3.84 3.57 13.34
C TYR A 92 -2.91 2.89 12.36
N ARG A 93 -2.53 3.58 11.30
CA ARG A 93 -1.61 3.11 10.28
C ARG A 93 -0.62 4.22 9.96
N MET A 94 0.65 3.86 9.84
CA MET A 94 1.71 4.77 9.43
C MET A 94 2.40 4.19 8.21
N ASP A 95 2.35 4.91 7.08
CA ASP A 95 2.86 4.46 5.78
C ASP A 95 4.02 5.34 5.33
N GLY A 96 5.17 4.70 5.08
CA GLY A 96 6.39 5.29 4.56
C GLY A 96 6.57 4.95 3.10
N SER A 97 6.50 5.93 2.20
CA SER A 97 6.61 5.72 0.75
C SER A 97 7.88 6.33 0.15
N SER A 98 8.63 5.54 -0.60
CA SER A 98 9.80 6.01 -1.37
C SER A 98 9.48 7.05 -2.45
N ARG A 99 8.20 7.24 -2.79
CA ARG A 99 7.71 8.21 -3.79
C ARG A 99 7.70 9.65 -3.28
N LEU A 100 7.93 9.83 -2.00
CA LEU A 100 7.90 11.10 -1.29
C LEU A 100 9.31 11.43 -0.79
N HIS A 101 9.56 12.74 -0.61
CA HIS A 101 10.82 13.24 -0.09
C HIS A 101 11.17 12.57 1.26
N ARG A 102 12.46 12.46 1.58
CA ARG A 102 12.95 11.83 2.82
C ARG A 102 12.27 12.39 4.08
N ASP A 103 12.05 13.70 4.08
CA ASP A 103 11.50 14.41 5.24
C ASP A 103 9.99 14.23 5.40
N ASN A 104 9.26 13.94 4.32
CA ASN A 104 7.78 13.89 4.30
C ASN A 104 7.22 12.54 3.81
N ARG A 105 8.02 11.47 3.88
CA ARG A 105 7.61 10.17 3.34
C ARG A 105 6.63 9.38 4.17
N TRP A 106 6.44 9.78 5.42
CA TRP A 106 5.58 9.11 6.37
C TRP A 106 4.25 9.83 6.49
N GLY A 107 3.16 9.13 6.16
CA GLY A 107 1.79 9.58 6.41
C GLY A 107 1.18 8.77 7.55
N SER A 108 0.41 9.43 8.41
CA SER A 108 -0.31 8.78 9.52
C SER A 108 -1.81 8.84 9.27
N PHE A 109 -2.46 7.69 9.35
CA PHE A 109 -3.87 7.48 9.03
C PHE A 109 -4.53 6.80 10.20
N TRP A 110 -5.65 7.33 10.66
CA TRP A 110 -6.35 6.78 11.82
C TRP A 110 -7.83 6.73 11.55
N SER A 111 -8.51 5.84 12.27
CA SER A 111 -9.96 5.83 12.30
C SER A 111 -10.47 5.46 13.67
N VAL A 112 -11.64 5.99 14.01
CA VAL A 112 -12.41 5.63 15.19
C VAL A 112 -13.82 5.28 14.77
N SER A 113 -14.40 4.28 15.41
CA SER A 113 -15.74 3.80 15.12
C SER A 113 -16.44 3.35 16.39
N GLY A 114 -17.74 3.54 16.41
CA GLY A 114 -18.63 3.05 17.45
C GLY A 114 -19.84 2.40 16.81
N ALA A 115 -20.35 1.34 17.44
CA ALA A 115 -21.65 0.80 17.10
C ALA A 115 -22.41 0.35 18.34
N TRP A 116 -23.72 0.50 18.30
CA TRP A 116 -24.62 0.13 19.37
C TRP A 116 -25.76 -0.72 18.80
N ARG A 117 -25.87 -1.96 19.26
CA ARG A 117 -27.04 -2.83 19.01
C ARG A 117 -28.14 -2.46 19.98
N ILE A 118 -28.98 -1.53 19.55
CA ILE A 118 -30.13 -1.05 20.32
C ILE A 118 -31.13 -2.20 20.54
N ILE A 119 -31.25 -3.12 19.56
CA ILE A 119 -32.17 -4.27 19.65
C ILE A 119 -31.91 -5.21 20.84
N GLU A 120 -30.68 -5.24 21.34
CA GLU A 120 -30.29 -6.06 22.50
C GLU A 120 -30.65 -5.42 23.84
N GLU A 121 -31.17 -4.19 23.84
CA GLU A 121 -31.55 -3.49 25.06
C GLU A 121 -32.88 -4.00 25.62
N ASP A 122 -32.99 -4.03 26.95
CA ASP A 122 -34.19 -4.56 27.61
C ASP A 122 -35.46 -3.80 27.22
N PHE A 123 -35.34 -2.51 26.91
CA PHE A 123 -36.46 -1.67 26.46
C PHE A 123 -36.94 -1.99 25.04
N MET A 124 -36.15 -2.69 24.22
CA MET A 124 -36.54 -3.09 22.85
C MET A 124 -37.19 -4.47 22.81
N LYS A 125 -37.21 -5.24 23.91
CA LYS A 125 -37.89 -6.54 23.99
C LYS A 125 -39.35 -6.51 23.46
N PRO A 126 -40.17 -5.47 23.74
CA PRO A 126 -41.54 -5.40 23.21
C PRO A 126 -41.64 -5.29 21.68
N THR A 127 -40.60 -4.81 20.99
CA THR A 127 -40.63 -4.63 19.53
C THR A 127 -40.25 -5.89 18.76
N SER A 128 -39.83 -6.96 19.43
CA SER A 128 -39.35 -8.23 18.83
C SER A 128 -40.32 -8.90 17.84
N LYS A 129 -41.62 -8.60 17.92
CA LYS A 129 -42.64 -9.13 16.99
C LYS A 129 -42.58 -8.52 15.58
N TRP A 130 -42.02 -7.31 15.44
CA TRP A 130 -42.01 -6.58 14.16
C TRP A 130 -40.63 -6.00 13.79
N LEU A 131 -39.69 -5.92 14.74
CA LEU A 131 -38.32 -5.45 14.54
C LEU A 131 -37.33 -6.52 14.99
N THR A 132 -36.50 -7.00 14.07
CA THR A 132 -35.58 -8.14 14.29
C THR A 132 -34.12 -7.71 14.50
N ASP A 133 -33.70 -6.58 13.94
CA ASP A 133 -32.38 -6.00 14.18
C ASP A 133 -32.44 -4.48 14.12
N LEU A 134 -31.71 -3.84 15.03
CA LEU A 134 -31.54 -2.40 15.08
C LEU A 134 -30.15 -2.09 15.63
N LYS A 135 -29.31 -1.54 14.77
CA LYS A 135 -27.94 -1.19 15.08
C LYS A 135 -27.63 0.21 14.56
N LEU A 136 -27.14 1.07 15.44
CA LEU A 136 -26.59 2.37 15.07
C LEU A 136 -25.08 2.24 14.97
N ARG A 137 -24.48 2.79 13.91
CA ARG A 137 -23.02 2.83 13.71
C ARG A 137 -22.60 4.22 13.26
N ALA A 138 -21.50 4.70 13.82
CA ALA A 138 -20.82 5.91 13.38
C ALA A 138 -19.31 5.65 13.31
N SER A 139 -18.64 6.26 12.34
CA SER A 139 -17.20 6.15 12.19
C SER A 139 -16.63 7.39 11.53
N TYR A 140 -15.40 7.74 11.90
CA TYR A 140 -14.65 8.83 11.31
C TYR A 140 -13.19 8.41 11.17
N GLY A 141 -12.53 8.84 10.09
CA GLY A 141 -11.13 8.54 9.87
C GLY A 141 -10.54 9.31 8.70
N VAL A 142 -9.21 9.29 8.64
CA VAL A 142 -8.40 9.98 7.64
C VAL A 142 -7.65 8.95 6.80
N ASN A 143 -7.62 9.15 5.50
CA ASN A 143 -6.86 8.33 4.55
C ASN A 143 -5.98 9.25 3.67
N GLY A 144 -4.96 8.67 3.05
CA GLY A 144 -4.06 9.35 2.12
C GLY A 144 -3.96 8.61 0.80
N THR A 145 -3.62 9.37 -0.24
CA THR A 145 -3.34 8.83 -1.57
C THR A 145 -1.92 9.24 -1.96
N LEU A 146 -1.18 8.31 -2.56
CA LEU A 146 0.16 8.59 -3.06
C LEU A 146 0.09 9.33 -4.41
N PRO A 147 1.05 10.21 -4.70
CA PRO A 147 1.17 10.86 -6.01
C PRO A 147 1.34 9.80 -7.13
N SER A 148 1.06 10.15 -8.39
CA SER A 148 1.20 9.26 -9.55
C SER A 148 2.65 9.06 -10.01
N ASP A 149 3.55 9.98 -9.65
CA ASP A 149 4.96 9.91 -9.99
C ASP A 149 5.77 9.13 -8.96
N LEU A 150 6.85 8.49 -9.40
CA LEU A 150 7.75 7.73 -8.53
C LEU A 150 8.87 8.58 -7.94
N TYR A 151 9.31 9.59 -8.69
CA TYR A 151 10.45 10.43 -8.34
C TYR A 151 10.11 11.93 -8.42
N GLY A 152 8.83 12.30 -8.34
CA GLY A 152 8.39 13.69 -8.51
C GLY A 152 8.93 14.67 -7.46
N TYR A 153 9.49 14.18 -6.35
CA TYR A 153 10.21 14.99 -5.37
C TYR A 153 11.67 15.29 -5.75
N MET A 154 12.22 14.58 -6.73
CA MET A 154 13.57 14.78 -7.24
C MET A 154 13.54 15.81 -8.36
N GLY A 155 14.59 16.64 -8.46
CA GLY A 155 14.80 17.43 -9.67
C GLY A 155 14.92 16.50 -10.88
N LEU A 156 14.36 16.92 -12.02
CA LEU A 156 14.55 16.20 -13.27
C LEU A 156 16.04 16.32 -13.65
N THR A 157 16.76 15.22 -13.56
CA THR A 157 18.15 15.13 -14.01
C THR A 157 18.22 14.09 -15.12
N SER A 158 18.85 14.44 -16.23
CA SER A 158 19.11 13.55 -17.36
C SER A 158 20.61 13.40 -17.57
N LEU A 159 21.03 12.20 -17.98
CA LEU A 159 22.36 12.02 -18.56
C LEU A 159 22.25 12.39 -20.04
N SER A 160 22.87 13.48 -20.44
CA SER A 160 22.79 14.00 -21.81
C SER A 160 24.13 14.54 -22.24
N GLY A 161 24.50 14.28 -23.51
CA GLY A 161 25.63 14.90 -24.22
C GLY A 161 26.95 14.95 -23.45
N GLY A 162 27.80 13.94 -23.63
CA GLY A 162 29.13 13.95 -23.06
C GLY A 162 30.13 14.86 -23.78
N TYR A 163 31.15 15.36 -23.08
CA TYR A 163 32.32 16.01 -23.68
C TYR A 163 33.49 15.03 -23.70
N MET A 164 34.01 14.72 -24.90
CA MET A 164 35.05 13.70 -25.12
C MET A 164 34.73 12.37 -24.39
N GLU A 165 33.57 11.79 -24.71
CA GLU A 165 33.11 10.49 -24.17
C GLU A 165 32.79 10.46 -22.65
N ASN A 166 32.98 11.56 -21.93
CA ASN A 166 32.60 11.65 -20.51
C ASN A 166 31.12 12.00 -20.36
N PRO A 167 30.32 11.24 -19.58
CA PRO A 167 28.92 11.55 -19.37
C PRO A 167 28.75 12.87 -18.62
N ALA A 168 27.73 13.66 -18.99
CA ALA A 168 27.34 14.88 -18.29
C ALA A 168 25.91 14.75 -17.72
N LEU A 169 25.66 15.42 -16.60
CA LEU A 169 24.34 15.55 -15.97
C LEU A 169 23.78 16.93 -16.31
N ILE A 170 22.51 16.98 -16.71
CA ILE A 170 21.74 18.21 -16.94
C ILE A 170 20.43 18.15 -16.16
#